data_AF-A0A371H5G6-F1
#
_entry.id   AF-A0A371H5G6-F1
#
_cell.length_a   1.000
_cell.length_b   1.000
_cell.length_c   1.000
_cell.angle_alpha   90.00
_cell.angle_beta   90.00
_cell.angle_gamma   90.00
#
_symmetry.space_group_name_H-M   'P 1'
#
loop_
_entity.id
_entity.type
_entity.pdbx_description
1 polymer ?
#
loop_
_entity_poly.entity_id
_entity_poly.type
_entity_poly.pdbx_seq_one_letter_code
_entity_poly.pdbx_strand_id
1 'polypeptide(L)' 'MRKLGEEKRKADQEETKKLLATGFIKEIQYPTWLANVVMVKKDNGKWRMCTDYTDLNKSCLKNPYPLPNIDR' A
#
# COMPACT_ATOMS: atom_id res chain seq x y z
N MET A 1 13.20 -21.80 3.07
CA MET A 1 11.93 -21.04 3.09
C MET A 1 11.83 -19.93 4.14
N ARG A 2 12.67 -19.86 5.19
CA ARG A 2 12.51 -18.87 6.29
C ARG A 2 12.99 -17.43 5.98
N LYS A 3 13.96 -17.25 5.08
CA LYS A 3 14.62 -15.94 4.82
C LYS A 3 13.68 -14.88 4.21
N LEU A 4 12.70 -15.29 3.40
CA LEU A 4 11.79 -14.36 2.72
C LEU A 4 10.89 -13.60 3.72
N GLY A 5 10.51 -14.24 4.84
CA GLY A 5 9.70 -13.60 5.88
C GLY A 5 10.45 -12.50 6.61
N GLU A 6 11.75 -12.70 6.87
CA GLU A 6 12.61 -11.71 7.53
C GLU A 6 12.89 -10.51 6.62
N GLU A 7 13.21 -10.76 5.35
CA GLU A 7 13.40 -9.69 4.35
C GLU A 7 12.13 -8.86 4.17
N LYS A 8 10.97 -9.52 4.07
CA LYS A 8 9.66 -8.86 3.96
C LYS A 8 9.39 -7.98 5.18
N ARG A 9 9.61 -8.49 6.39
CA ARG A 9 9.39 -7.73 7.64
C ARG A 9 10.33 -6.54 7.76
N LYS A 10 11.60 -6.70 7.35
CA LYS A 10 12.56 -5.60 7.36
C LYS A 10 12.15 -4.50 6.38
N ALA A 11 11.77 -4.87 5.16
CA ALA A 11 11.30 -3.91 4.16
C ALA A 11 10.02 -3.18 4.59
N ASP A 12 9.09 -3.89 5.22
CA ASP A 12 7.86 -3.32 5.79
C ASP A 12 8.16 -2.26 6.87
N GLN A 13 9.08 -2.56 7.79
CA GLN A 13 9.51 -1.62 8.83
C GLN A 13 10.25 -0.40 8.26
N GLU A 14 11.12 -0.60 7.26
CA GLU A 14 11.86 0.50 6.60
C GLU A 14 10.91 1.45 5.87
N GLU A 15 9.96 0.92 5.09
CA GLU A 15 9.00 1.75 4.36
C GLU A 15 8.04 2.46 5.33
N THR A 16 7.55 1.79 6.38
CA THR A 16 6.71 2.41 7.41
C THR A 16 7.41 3.58 8.08
N LYS A 17 8.68 3.41 8.48
CA LYS A 17 9.49 4.48 9.09
C LYS A 17 9.67 5.66 8.15
N LYS A 18 9.90 5.40 6.86
CA LYS A 18 10.05 6.43 5.84
C LYS A 18 8.75 7.23 5.68
N LEU A 19 7.60 6.54 5.57
CA LEU A 19 6.29 7.19 5.43
C LEU A 19 5.91 8.03 6.66
N LEU A 20 6.27 7.56 7.87
CA LEU A 20 6.11 8.33 9.10
C LEU A 20 7.02 9.57 9.11
N ALA A 21 8.29 9.42 8.75
CA ALA A 21 9.26 10.52 8.74
C ALA A 21 8.90 11.60 7.71
N THR A 22 8.31 11.23 6.56
CA THR A 22 7.80 12.20 5.58
C THR A 22 6.43 12.78 5.94
N GLY A 23 5.76 12.26 6.98
CA GLY A 23 4.42 12.70 7.41
C GLY A 23 3.29 12.26 6.48
N PHE A 24 3.50 11.25 5.62
CA PHE A 24 2.44 10.71 4.77
C PHE A 24 1.45 9.85 5.53
N ILE A 25 1.91 9.20 6.61
CA ILE A 25 1.06 8.45 7.53
C ILE A 25 1.26 8.96 8.95
N LYS A 26 0.26 8.72 9.79
CA LYS A 26 0.30 9.02 11.22
C LYS A 26 -0.40 7.91 11.99
N GLU A 27 -0.03 7.76 13.25
CA GLU A 27 -0.74 6.87 14.14
C GLU A 27 -2.17 7.38 14.40
N ILE A 28 -3.13 6.45 14.47
CA ILE A 28 -4.53 6.73 14.78
C ILE A 28 -5.01 5.75 15.83
N GLN A 29 -5.70 6.25 16.85
CA GLN A 29 -6.35 5.40 17.85
C GLN A 29 -7.81 5.16 17.43
N TYR A 30 -8.24 3.91 17.54
CA TYR A 30 -9.61 3.46 17.26
C TYR A 30 -10.14 3.81 15.85
N PRO A 31 -9.51 3.28 14.78
CA PRO A 31 -9.98 3.53 13.44
C PRO A 31 -11.33 2.86 13.19
N THR A 32 -12.26 3.56 12.55
CA THR A 32 -13.56 3.01 12.11
C THR A 32 -13.39 1.99 10.96
N TRP A 33 -12.29 2.08 10.22
CA TRP A 33 -11.98 1.25 9.05
C TRP A 33 -10.55 0.73 9.13
N LEU A 34 -10.35 -0.53 8.76
CA LEU A 34 -9.04 -1.16 8.64
C LEU A 34 -8.88 -1.78 7.26
N ALA A 35 -7.71 -1.61 6.67
CA ALA A 35 -7.35 -2.19 5.38
C ALA A 35 -6.03 -2.95 5.52
N ASN A 36 -5.90 -4.07 4.81
CA ASN A 36 -4.72 -4.92 4.90
C ASN A 36 -3.51 -4.27 4.20
N VAL A 37 -2.34 -4.33 4.84
CA VAL A 37 -1.07 -3.97 4.22
C VAL A 37 -0.41 -5.22 3.65
N VAL A 38 -0.04 -5.14 2.37
CA VAL A 38 0.55 -6.23 1.61
C VAL A 38 1.89 -5.77 1.04
N MET A 39 2.94 -6.55 1.29
CA MET A 39 4.24 -6.34 0.65
C MET A 39 4.30 -7.14 -0.66
N VAL A 40 4.57 -6.44 -1.76
CA VAL A 40 4.68 -7.00 -3.10
C VAL A 40 6.12 -6.83 -3.60
N LYS A 41 6.70 -7.89 -4.18
CA LYS A 41 8.02 -7.84 -4.80
C LYS A 41 7.89 -7.41 -6.26
N LYS A 42 8.59 -6.35 -6.66
CA LYS A 42 8.69 -5.92 -8.05
C LYS A 42 9.66 -6.80 -8.83
N ASP A 43 9.54 -6.74 -10.16
CA ASP A 43 10.47 -7.34 -11.14
C ASP A 43 11.93 -6.94 -10.90
N ASN A 44 12.18 -5.68 -10.53
CA ASN A 44 13.50 -5.16 -10.16
C ASN A 44 14.02 -5.66 -8.80
N GLY A 45 13.34 -6.63 -8.17
CA GLY A 45 13.71 -7.24 -6.91
C GLY A 45 13.38 -6.42 -5.66
N LYS A 46 12.91 -5.17 -5.80
CA LYS A 46 12.56 -4.31 -4.67
C LYS A 46 11.19 -4.67 -4.08
N TRP A 47 11.06 -4.50 -2.77
CA TRP A 47 9.78 -4.60 -2.07
C TRP A 47 8.99 -3.28 -2.17
N ARG A 48 7.67 -3.38 -2.28
CA ARG A 48 6.74 -2.25 -2.22
C ARG A 48 5.62 -2.56 -1.23
N MET A 49 5.31 -1.61 -0.37
CA MET A 49 4.14 -1.63 0.48
C MET A 49 2.90 -1.20 -0.31
N CYS A 50 1.83 -1.99 -0.24
CA CYS A 50 0.53 -1.70 -0.86
C CYS A 50 -0.57 -1.88 0.18
N THR A 51 -1.54 -0.97 0.20
CA THR A 51 -2.74 -1.14 1.03
C THR A 51 -3.88 -1.65 0.17
N ASP A 52 -4.53 -2.73 0.61
CA ASP A 52 -5.66 -3.31 -0.07
C ASP A 52 -6.95 -2.54 0.26
N TYR A 53 -7.29 -1.58 -0.61
CA TYR A 53 -8.51 -0.79 -0.51
C TYR A 53 -9.71 -1.42 -1.21
N THR A 54 -9.70 -2.72 -1.50
CA THR A 54 -10.76 -3.37 -2.29
C THR A 54 -12.16 -3.12 -1.73
N ASP A 55 -12.35 -3.29 -0.42
CA ASP A 55 -13.67 -3.10 0.19
C ASP A 55 -14.04 -1.62 0.33
N LEU A 56 -13.07 -0.76 0.64
CA LEU A 56 -13.25 0.70 0.64
C LEU A 56 -13.72 1.20 -0.74
N ASN A 57 -13.07 0.74 -1.81
CA ASN A 57 -13.38 1.12 -3.18
C ASN A 57 -14.77 0.65 -3.63
N LYS A 58 -15.28 -0.47 -3.09
CA LYS A 58 -16.66 -0.93 -3.33
C LYS A 58 -17.69 -0.07 -2.61
N SER A 59 -17.35 0.46 -1.43
CA SER A 59 -18.22 1.34 -0.65
C SER A 59 -18.31 2.77 -1.20
N CYS A 60 -17.34 3.18 -2.03
CA CYS A 60 -17.33 4.52 -2.64
C CYS A 60 -18.10 4.57 -3.98
N LEU A 61 -18.81 5.69 -4.22
CA LEU A 61 -19.40 5.98 -5.52
C LEU A 61 -18.30 6.23 -6.57
N LYS A 62 -18.42 5.63 -7.75
CA LYS A 62 -17.50 5.85 -8.86
C LYS A 62 -17.77 7.22 -9.49
N ASN A 63 -16.75 8.07 -9.53
CA ASN A 63 -16.77 9.34 -10.25
C ASN A 63 -15.76 9.28 -11.41
N PRO A 64 -16.17 8.83 -12.61
CA PRO A 64 -15.24 8.63 -13.71
C PRO A 64 -14.80 9.99 -14.30
N TYR A 65 -13.49 10.23 -14.30
CA TYR A 65 -12.87 11.29 -15.09
C TYR A 65 -12.38 10.68 -16.41
N PRO A 66 -12.78 11.19 -17.59
CA PRO A 66 -12.38 10.61 -18.86
C PRO A 66 -10.88 10.78 -19.06
N LEU A 67 -10.16 9.66 -19.09
CA LEU A 67 -8.75 9.63 -19.49
C LEU A 67 -8.68 9.46 -21.02
N PRO A 68 -7.78 10.19 -21.70
CA PRO A 68 -7.58 10.00 -23.13
C PRO A 68 -7.09 8.58 -23.41
N ASN A 69 -7.56 8.01 -24.52
CA ASN A 69 -7.05 6.73 -25.01
C ASN A 69 -5.63 6.95 -25.56
N ILE A 70 -4.69 6.07 -25.20
CA ILE A 70 -3.29 6.12 -25.62
C ILE A 70 -3.12 5.68 -27.09
N ASP A 71 -4.04 4.87 -27.62
CA ASP A 71 -3.97 4.32 -28.98
C ASP A 71 -4.51 5.29 -30.06
N ARG A 72 -4.80 6.54 -29.72
CA ARG A 72 -5.27 7.59 -30.63
C ARG A 72 -4.25 8.73 -30.71
#